data_AF-A0A849S703-F1
#
_entry.id   AF-A0A849S703-F1
#
_cell.length_a   1.000
_cell.length_b   1.000
_cell.length_c   1.000
_cell.angle_alpha   90.00
_cell.angle_beta   90.00
_cell.angle_gamma   90.00
#
_symmetry.space_group_name_H-M   'P 1'
#
loop_
_entity.id
_entity.type
_entity.pdbx_description
1 polymer ?
#
loop_
_entity_poly.entity_id
_entity_poly.type
_entity_poly.pdbx_seq_one_letter_code
_entity_poly.pdbx_strand_id
1 'polypeptide(L)'
;MHAFIYLALLFSLAANAGTDSNPTFIGRYQGGGRACNGQLSISAQQLSWHTPYSLCQHLPYKIIQTSPHSRVYYLKQRNNRCRYRVLALTHHNPSLPTTDWELIAYQSFPDYQAHALPKALACALNKLP
;
A
#
# COMPACT_ATOMS: atom_id res chain seq x y z
N MET A 1 -21.93 32.66 -44.67
CA MET A 1 -22.42 31.31 -44.38
C MET A 1 -21.32 30.59 -43.61
N HIS A 2 -21.51 30.43 -42.29
CA HIS A 2 -20.48 29.94 -41.37
C HIS A 2 -20.71 28.45 -41.12
N ALA A 3 -19.66 27.63 -41.23
CA ALA A 3 -19.66 26.27 -40.71
C ALA A 3 -18.26 25.91 -40.21
N PHE A 4 -17.98 26.24 -38.96
CA PHE A 4 -16.81 25.71 -38.24
C PHE A 4 -17.25 24.42 -37.54
N ILE A 5 -16.71 23.29 -38.02
CA ILE A 5 -16.92 21.95 -37.45
C ILE A 5 -15.99 21.81 -36.23
N TYR A 6 -16.57 21.77 -35.03
CA TYR A 6 -15.81 21.49 -33.80
C TYR A 6 -15.78 19.98 -33.56
N LEU A 7 -14.63 19.34 -33.81
CA LEU A 7 -14.36 17.97 -33.39
C LEU A 7 -14.08 17.96 -31.87
N ALA A 8 -15.03 17.47 -31.08
CA ALA A 8 -14.85 17.26 -29.65
C ALA A 8 -14.02 15.98 -29.42
N LEU A 9 -12.73 16.14 -29.07
CA LEU A 9 -11.86 15.07 -28.60
C LEU A 9 -12.27 14.67 -27.17
N LEU A 10 -13.03 13.58 -27.05
CA LEU A 10 -13.33 12.93 -25.77
C LEU A 10 -12.07 12.20 -25.25
N PHE A 11 -11.23 12.91 -24.51
CA PHE A 11 -10.15 12.29 -23.74
C PHE A 11 -10.75 11.52 -22.55
N SER A 12 -10.89 10.21 -22.69
CA SER A 12 -11.26 9.33 -21.59
C SER A 12 -10.09 9.21 -20.62
N LEU A 13 -10.15 9.88 -19.46
CA LEU A 13 -9.22 9.64 -18.36
C LEU A 13 -9.50 8.27 -17.75
N ALA A 14 -8.84 7.22 -18.26
CA ALA A 14 -8.76 5.96 -17.57
C ALA A 14 -7.97 6.18 -16.26
N ALA A 15 -8.65 6.12 -15.13
CA ALA A 15 -7.99 6.17 -13.83
C ALA A 15 -7.14 4.91 -13.66
N ASN A 16 -5.81 5.00 -13.82
CA ASN A 16 -4.91 3.90 -13.53
C ASN A 16 -5.07 3.47 -12.06
N ALA A 17 -5.78 2.36 -11.83
CA ALA A 17 -5.58 1.53 -10.66
C ALA A 17 -4.15 1.01 -10.73
N GLY A 18 -3.35 1.21 -9.67
CA GLY A 18 -2.02 0.65 -9.65
C GLY A 18 -2.17 -0.85 -9.47
N THR A 19 -1.80 -1.63 -10.48
CA THR A 19 -1.72 -3.08 -10.36
C THR A 19 -0.33 -3.43 -9.85
N ASP A 20 -0.24 -4.10 -8.70
CA ASP A 20 1.01 -4.79 -8.36
C ASP A 20 1.01 -6.13 -9.08
N SER A 21 1.93 -6.29 -10.03
CA SER A 21 2.14 -7.54 -10.75
C SER A 21 3.40 -8.27 -10.26
N ASN A 22 4.11 -7.74 -9.27
CA ASN A 22 5.29 -8.40 -8.74
C ASN A 22 4.85 -9.48 -7.72
N PRO A 23 4.99 -10.78 -8.03
CA PRO A 23 4.52 -11.85 -7.17
C PRO A 23 5.23 -11.88 -5.81
N THR A 24 6.41 -11.25 -5.70
CA THR A 24 7.18 -11.18 -4.45
C THR A 24 6.44 -10.43 -3.36
N PHE A 25 5.74 -9.33 -3.69
CA PHE A 25 5.06 -8.49 -2.70
C PHE A 25 3.57 -8.85 -2.51
N ILE A 26 3.00 -9.63 -3.43
CA ILE A 26 1.67 -10.20 -3.28
C ILE A 26 1.71 -11.32 -2.22
N GLY A 27 0.68 -11.37 -1.38
CA GLY A 27 0.52 -12.42 -0.37
C GLY A 27 -0.10 -11.94 0.92
N ARG A 28 0.00 -12.79 1.94
CA ARG A 28 -0.44 -12.49 3.30
C ARG A 28 0.78 -12.40 4.20
N TYR A 29 0.75 -11.50 5.16
CA TYR A 29 1.82 -11.29 6.11
C TYR A 29 1.23 -11.16 7.51
N GLN A 30 1.85 -11.85 8.46
CA GLN A 30 1.48 -11.81 9.86
C GLN A 30 2.41 -10.86 10.60
N GLY A 31 1.83 -9.84 11.25
CA GLY A 31 2.55 -8.98 12.18
C GLY A 31 2.51 -9.54 13.60
N GLY A 32 3.61 -9.35 14.33
CA GLY A 32 3.76 -9.74 15.73
C GLY A 32 3.87 -8.55 16.68
N GLY A 33 3.56 -8.75 17.95
CA GLY A 33 3.70 -7.73 19.00
C GLY A 33 2.45 -6.86 19.20
N ARG A 34 2.41 -6.09 20.30
CA ARG A 34 1.18 -5.46 20.80
C ARG A 34 0.50 -4.52 19.77
N ALA A 35 1.28 -3.72 19.04
CA ALA A 35 0.73 -2.74 18.11
C ALA A 35 0.54 -3.29 16.67
N CYS A 36 1.20 -4.40 16.36
CA CYS A 36 1.28 -4.97 15.01
C CYS A 36 0.58 -6.32 14.88
N ASN A 37 0.05 -6.88 15.98
CA ASN A 37 -0.66 -8.15 15.95
C ASN A 37 -1.86 -8.08 14.99
N GLY A 38 -1.74 -8.79 13.88
CA GLY A 38 -2.76 -8.84 12.84
C GLY A 38 -2.14 -9.15 11.48
N GLN A 39 -2.90 -8.89 10.41
CA GLN A 39 -2.58 -9.43 9.09
C GLN A 39 -2.63 -8.35 8.00
N LEU A 40 -1.58 -8.32 7.18
CA LEU A 40 -1.49 -7.58 5.93
C LEU A 40 -1.83 -8.55 4.81
N SER A 41 -2.73 -8.18 3.93
CA SER A 41 -3.07 -8.97 2.74
C SER A 41 -3.00 -8.06 1.53
N ILE A 42 -2.16 -8.43 0.56
CA ILE A 42 -1.94 -7.68 -0.67
C ILE A 42 -2.31 -8.59 -1.83
N SER A 43 -3.27 -8.13 -2.63
CA SER A 43 -3.57 -8.70 -3.94
C SER A 43 -3.19 -7.71 -5.04
N ALA A 44 -3.34 -8.10 -6.30
CA ALA A 44 -3.02 -7.24 -7.44
C ALA A 44 -3.81 -5.91 -7.47
N GLN A 45 -4.96 -5.83 -6.80
CA GLN A 45 -5.86 -4.67 -6.87
C GLN A 45 -6.20 -4.06 -5.52
N GLN A 46 -6.08 -4.83 -4.43
CA GLN A 46 -6.58 -4.43 -3.12
C GLN A 46 -5.59 -4.77 -2.02
N LEU A 47 -5.65 -3.99 -0.95
CA LEU A 47 -4.87 -4.17 0.25
C LEU A 47 -5.77 -4.12 1.48
N SER A 48 -5.53 -5.05 2.41
CA SER A 48 -6.11 -5.04 3.74
C SER A 48 -4.98 -5.03 4.78
N TRP A 49 -5.11 -4.19 5.82
CA TRP A 49 -4.19 -4.17 6.95
C TRP A 49 -4.98 -4.06 8.24
N HIS A 50 -4.89 -5.11 9.06
CA HIS A 50 -5.57 -5.17 10.34
C HIS A 50 -4.54 -5.18 11.47
N THR A 51 -4.70 -4.27 12.41
CA THR A 51 -4.00 -4.24 13.69
C THR A 51 -5.01 -3.96 14.81
N PRO A 52 -4.62 -4.02 16.09
CA PRO A 52 -5.54 -3.72 17.19
C PRO A 52 -6.05 -2.27 17.17
N TYR A 53 -5.35 -1.39 16.46
CA TYR A 53 -5.64 0.05 16.44
C TYR A 53 -6.09 0.56 15.07
N SER A 54 -6.04 -0.24 14.00
CA SER A 54 -6.41 0.17 12.65
C SER A 54 -6.98 -1.00 11.86
N LEU A 55 -8.14 -0.80 11.24
CA LEU A 55 -8.84 -1.77 10.41
C LEU A 55 -9.02 -1.21 9.00
N CYS A 56 -8.14 -1.61 8.08
CA CYS A 56 -8.19 -1.30 6.66
C CYS A 56 -8.66 -2.55 5.90
N GLN A 57 -9.83 -2.49 5.25
CA GLN A 57 -10.43 -3.64 4.55
C GLN A 57 -10.62 -3.34 3.07
N HIS A 58 -10.04 -4.20 2.21
CA HIS A 58 -10.26 -4.25 0.76
C HIS A 58 -10.09 -2.89 0.07
N LEU A 59 -9.06 -2.14 0.45
CA LEU A 59 -8.85 -0.79 -0.05
C LEU A 59 -8.09 -0.82 -1.38
N PRO A 60 -8.59 -0.12 -2.41
CA PRO A 60 -7.83 0.07 -3.63
C PRO A 60 -6.61 0.94 -3.35
N TYR A 61 -5.50 0.63 -3.99
CA TYR A 61 -4.23 1.34 -3.80
C TYR A 61 -3.63 1.84 -5.11
N LYS A 62 -2.60 2.69 -4.99
CA LYS A 62 -1.63 2.97 -6.03
C LYS A 62 -0.22 2.67 -5.49
N ILE A 63 0.66 2.19 -6.35
CA ILE A 63 2.08 2.10 -6.03
C ILE A 63 2.69 3.47 -6.29
N ILE A 64 3.37 4.04 -5.29
CA ILE A 64 4.00 5.36 -5.37
C ILE A 64 5.53 5.29 -5.39
N GLN A 65 6.11 4.16 -4.97
CA GLN A 65 7.55 3.91 -5.06
C GLN A 65 7.82 2.41 -5.15
N THR A 66 8.85 2.07 -5.93
CA THR A 66 9.22 0.71 -6.30
C THR A 66 10.74 0.58 -6.23
N SER A 67 11.24 -0.46 -5.55
CA SER A 67 12.63 -0.90 -5.63
C SER A 67 12.70 -2.44 -5.63
N PRO A 68 13.85 -3.07 -5.92
CA PRO A 68 13.95 -4.53 -5.93
C PRO A 68 13.45 -5.22 -4.66
N HIS A 69 13.64 -4.56 -3.51
CA HIS A 69 13.35 -5.11 -2.18
C HIS A 69 12.31 -4.33 -1.40
N SER A 70 11.71 -3.28 -1.98
CA SER A 70 10.70 -2.48 -1.32
C SER A 70 9.54 -2.09 -2.23
N ARG A 71 8.37 -1.90 -1.64
CA ARG A 71 7.16 -1.40 -2.29
C ARG A 71 6.43 -0.43 -1.38
N VAL A 72 6.04 0.71 -1.94
CA VAL A 72 5.28 1.71 -1.20
C VAL A 72 3.91 1.89 -1.83
N TYR A 73 2.89 1.60 -1.04
CA TYR A 73 1.48 1.66 -1.41
C TYR A 73 0.83 2.89 -0.80
N TYR A 74 0.01 3.58 -1.58
CA TYR A 74 -0.88 4.64 -1.11
C TYR A 74 -2.34 4.19 -1.26
N LEU A 75 -3.08 4.20 -0.15
CA LEU A 75 -4.49 3.81 -0.11
C LEU A 75 -5.37 4.96 -0.63
N LYS A 76 -6.11 4.69 -1.72
CA LYS A 76 -6.89 5.70 -2.43
C LYS A 76 -8.10 6.16 -1.62
N GLN A 77 -8.72 5.25 -0.87
CA GLN A 77 -9.90 5.52 -0.06
C GLN A 77 -9.52 5.78 1.40
N ARG A 78 -10.33 6.59 2.07
CA ARG A 78 -10.23 6.86 3.50
C ARG A 78 -11.36 6.14 4.21
N ASN A 79 -11.03 5.43 5.28
CA ASN A 79 -11.99 4.82 6.20
C ASN A 79 -11.63 5.31 7.60
N ASN A 80 -12.61 5.72 8.40
CA ASN A 80 -12.39 6.25 9.74
C ASN A 80 -11.70 5.24 10.68
N ARG A 81 -11.81 3.94 10.37
CA ARG A 81 -11.10 2.86 11.08
C ARG A 81 -9.71 2.55 10.51
N CYS A 82 -9.39 3.05 9.32
CA CYS A 82 -8.09 2.85 8.66
C CYS A 82 -7.19 4.06 8.89
N ARG A 83 -6.30 3.96 9.88
CA ARG A 83 -5.48 5.08 10.36
C ARG A 83 -4.29 5.40 9.47
N TYR A 84 -3.80 4.43 8.72
CA TYR A 84 -2.59 4.55 7.91
C TYR A 84 -2.97 4.63 6.43
N ARG A 85 -2.38 5.58 5.70
CA ARG A 85 -2.64 5.79 4.27
C ARG A 85 -1.48 5.38 3.37
N VAL A 86 -0.27 5.33 3.91
CA VAL A 86 0.93 4.90 3.18
C VAL A 86 1.54 3.71 3.87
N LEU A 87 1.81 2.66 3.11
CA LEU A 87 2.37 1.40 3.59
C LEU A 87 3.66 1.14 2.82
N ALA A 88 4.80 1.22 3.49
CA ALA A 88 6.10 0.88 2.94
C ALA A 88 6.48 -0.54 3.41
N LEU A 89 6.45 -1.50 2.49
CA LEU A 89 6.80 -2.90 2.72
C LEU A 89 8.20 -3.16 2.17
N THR A 90 9.11 -3.65 3.01
CA THR A 90 10.49 -3.94 2.65
C THR A 90 10.81 -5.39 3.02
N HIS A 91 11.55 -6.08 2.15
CA HIS A 91 12.12 -7.40 2.40
C HIS A 91 13.63 -7.26 2.54
N HIS A 92 14.15 -7.31 3.75
CA HIS A 92 15.55 -6.99 4.03
C HIS A 92 16.50 -8.10 3.56
N ASN A 93 16.06 -9.36 3.59
CA ASN A 93 16.84 -10.51 3.12
C ASN A 93 16.07 -11.40 2.13
N PRO A 94 16.29 -11.23 0.82
CA PRO A 94 15.67 -12.03 -0.23
C PRO A 94 15.89 -13.54 -0.11
N SER A 95 16.95 -13.97 0.58
CA SER A 95 17.26 -15.39 0.81
C SER A 95 16.32 -16.05 1.83
N LEU A 96 15.55 -15.25 2.58
CA LEU A 96 14.60 -15.69 3.59
C LEU A 96 13.16 -15.33 3.14
N PRO A 97 12.51 -16.12 2.28
CA PRO A 97 11.27 -15.73 1.62
C PRO A 97 10.11 -15.45 2.59
N THR A 98 10.10 -16.07 3.76
CA THR A 98 9.00 -16.00 4.74
C THR A 98 9.25 -15.04 5.90
N THR A 99 10.48 -14.54 6.08
CA THR A 99 10.85 -13.72 7.24
C THR A 99 11.61 -12.48 6.80
N ASP A 100 12.00 -11.64 7.77
CA ASP A 100 12.76 -10.42 7.52
C ASP A 100 12.01 -9.40 6.64
N TRP A 101 10.68 -9.41 6.78
CA TRP A 101 9.80 -8.42 6.21
C TRP A 101 9.54 -7.32 7.23
N GLU A 102 9.51 -6.08 6.76
CA GLU A 102 9.16 -4.92 7.56
C GLU A 102 8.07 -4.13 6.86
N LEU A 103 7.06 -3.73 7.62
CA LEU A 103 6.08 -2.74 7.21
C LEU A 103 6.22 -1.49 8.06
N ILE A 104 6.39 -0.33 7.41
CA ILE A 104 6.20 0.96 8.05
C ILE A 104 4.95 1.62 7.48
N ALA A 105 3.96 1.84 8.35
CA ALA A 105 2.67 2.40 8.01
C ALA A 105 2.57 3.86 8.50
N TYR A 106 2.41 4.81 7.59
CA TYR A 106 2.30 6.25 7.87
C TYR A 106 0.85 6.73 7.75
N GLN A 107 0.46 7.69 8.59
CA GLN A 107 -0.90 8.27 8.56
C GLN A 107 -1.19 9.06 7.28
N SER A 108 -0.16 9.65 6.67
CA SER A 108 -0.31 10.45 5.45
C SER A 108 0.92 10.39 4.55
N PHE A 109 0.77 10.86 3.31
CA PHE A 109 1.90 10.99 2.37
C PHE A 109 2.95 12.01 2.83
N PRO A 110 2.59 13.19 3.38
CA PRO A 110 3.56 14.08 4.02
C PRO A 110 4.35 13.42 5.16
N ASP A 111 3.70 12.63 6.01
CA ASP A 111 4.39 11.92 7.11
C ASP A 111 5.39 10.88 6.56
N TYR A 112 5.06 10.23 5.44
CA TYR A 112 5.99 9.34 4.72
C TYR A 112 7.20 10.12 4.17
N GLN A 113 6.97 11.23 3.47
CA GLN A 113 8.05 12.03 2.89
C GLN A 113 8.99 12.61 3.94
N ALA A 114 8.44 13.01 5.10
CA ALA A 114 9.20 13.53 6.22
C ALA A 114 9.84 12.43 7.09
N HIS A 115 9.60 11.15 6.78
CA HIS A 115 9.99 10.01 7.60
C HIS A 115 9.58 10.19 9.08
N ALA A 116 8.38 10.71 9.33
CA ALA A 116 7.90 11.11 10.64
C ALA A 116 7.55 9.89 11.52
N LEU A 117 8.55 9.26 12.13
CA LEU A 117 8.40 8.07 12.96
C LEU A 117 7.35 8.18 14.09
N PRO A 118 7.20 9.32 14.80
CA PRO A 118 6.15 9.44 15.82
C PRO A 118 4.71 9.26 15.28
N LYS A 119 4.53 9.36 13.95
CA LYS A 119 3.25 9.18 13.26
C LYS A 119 3.23 7.92 12.38
N ALA A 120 4.21 7.04 12.56
CA ALA A 120 4.31 5.78 11.85
C ALA A 120 4.14 4.60 12.81
N LEU A 121 3.71 3.47 12.25
CA LEU A 121 3.75 2.18 12.91
C LEU A 121 4.71 1.28 12.14
N ALA A 122 5.82 0.91 12.76
CA ALA A 122 6.78 -0.05 12.23
C ALA A 122 6.49 -1.45 12.78
N CYS A 123 6.42 -2.43 11.89
CA CYS A 123 6.06 -3.81 12.18
C CYS A 123 7.01 -4.77 11.49
N ALA A 124 7.65 -5.65 12.26
CA ALA A 124 8.24 -6.87 11.72
C ALA A 124 7.11 -7.83 11.31
N LEU A 125 7.22 -8.39 10.11
CA LEU A 125 6.25 -9.27 9.51
C LEU A 125 6.89 -10.61 9.12
N ASN A 126 6.07 -11.66 9.13
CA ASN A 126 6.38 -12.93 8.47
C ASN A 126 5.41 -13.12 7.31
N LYS A 127 5.91 -13.45 6.11
CA LYS A 127 5.06 -13.82 4.98
C LYS A 127 4.49 -15.22 5.23
N LEU A 128 3.18 -15.32 5.12
CA LEU A 128 2.46 -16.58 5.26
C LEU A 128 2.53 -17.39 3.95
N PRO A 129 2.49 -18.73 4.03
CA PRO A 129 2.36 -19.58 2.86
C PRO A 129 1.06 -19.32 2.08
#